data_AF-A0AAV1U5N0-F1
#
_entry.id   AF-A0AAV1U5N0-F1
#
_cell.length_a   1.000
_cell.length_b   1.000
_cell.length_c   1.000
_cell.angle_alpha   90.00
_cell.angle_beta   90.00
_cell.angle_gamma   90.00
#
_symmetry.space_group_name_H-M   'P 1'
#
loop_
_entity.id
_entity.type
_entity.pdbx_description
1 polymer ?
#
loop_
_entity_poly.entity_id
_entity_poly.type
_entity_poly.pdbx_seq_one_letter_code
_entity_poly.pdbx_strand_id
1 'polypeptide(L)'
;MVRQVDDAIRARRIDDGDMQVAFAQSNLAGRAKTWALGLKLHDPYAFGSLEVFKSRLRQTFEPPRAEFRARTELLKLKQGKRDVHAYAQHIRHLTSCISSNPVDEHTLVSVFMQGSCGWSRQDSPVPA
;
A
#
# COMPACT_ATOMS: atom_id res chain seq x y z
N MET A 1 2.72 9.77 1.27
CA MET A 1 3.95 10.42 1.74
C MET A 1 5.20 9.88 1.03
N VAL A 2 5.55 8.59 1.16
CA VAL A 2 6.76 8.02 0.53
C VAL A 2 6.83 8.28 -0.98
N ARG A 3 5.75 8.05 -1.72
CA ARG A 3 5.67 8.37 -3.16
C ARG A 3 5.91 9.85 -3.50
N GLN A 4 5.34 10.78 -2.72
CA GLN A 4 5.52 12.22 -2.98
C GLN A 4 6.96 12.67 -2.72
N VAL A 5 7.60 12.08 -1.71
CA VAL A 5 9.02 12.31 -1.42
C VAL A 5 9.89 11.80 -2.57
N ASP A 6 9.58 10.62 -3.13
CA ASP A 6 10.29 10.06 -4.29
C ASP A 6 10.18 10.92 -5.54
N ASP A 7 8.96 11.37 -5.85
CA ASP A 7 8.72 12.25 -7.00
C ASP A 7 9.47 13.59 -6.83
N ALA A 8 9.50 14.15 -5.62
CA ALA A 8 10.21 15.40 -5.32
C ALA A 8 11.74 15.25 -5.32
N ILE A 9 12.29 14.13 -4.82
CA ILE A 9 13.73 13.82 -4.88
C ILE A 9 14.18 13.71 -6.33
N ARG A 10 13.41 12.99 -7.16
CA ARG A 10 13.68 12.84 -8.60
C ARG A 10 13.61 14.19 -9.32
N ALA A 11 12.58 14.99 -9.05
CA ALA A 11 12.42 16.32 -9.66
C ALA A 11 13.56 17.27 -9.30
N ARG A 12 14.11 17.16 -8.09
CA ARG A 12 15.20 18.00 -7.58
C ARG A 12 16.60 17.45 -7.86
N ARG A 13 16.71 16.26 -8.44
CA ARG A 13 17.98 15.57 -8.75
C ARG A 13 18.90 15.49 -7.52
N ILE A 14 18.34 15.10 -6.37
CA ILE A 14 19.11 14.91 -5.14
C ILE A 14 19.73 13.51 -5.21
N ASP A 15 21.02 13.42 -5.51
CA ASP A 15 21.74 12.15 -5.68
C ASP A 15 22.46 11.69 -4.40
N ASP A 16 22.74 12.61 -3.49
CA ASP A 16 23.37 12.31 -2.21
C ASP A 16 22.39 11.69 -1.21
N GLY A 17 22.77 10.54 -0.62
CA GLY A 17 21.91 9.76 0.27
C GLY A 17 21.53 10.49 1.55
N ASP A 18 22.45 11.29 2.11
CA ASP A 18 22.20 12.05 3.33
C ASP A 18 21.27 13.23 3.05
N MET A 19 21.45 13.92 1.93
CA MET A 19 20.54 14.98 1.47
C MET A 19 19.13 14.44 1.19
N GLN A 20 19.01 13.25 0.61
CA GLN A 20 17.73 12.58 0.40
C GLN A 20 17.00 12.32 1.72
N VAL A 21 17.71 11.80 2.73
CA VAL A 21 17.13 11.53 4.06
C VAL A 21 16.75 12.84 4.75
N ALA A 22 17.63 13.84 4.74
CA ALA A 22 17.36 15.15 5.34
C ALA A 22 16.14 15.82 4.68
N PHE A 23 16.03 15.75 3.36
CA PHE A 23 14.87 16.23 2.62
C PHE A 23 13.60 15.44 2.96
N ALA A 24 13.65 14.12 2.98
CA ALA A 24 12.51 13.30 3.36
C ALA A 24 12.01 13.61 4.79
N GLN A 25 12.95 13.86 5.71
CA GLN A 25 12.65 14.24 7.09
C GLN A 25 12.04 15.63 7.23
N SER A 26 12.47 16.61 6.44
CA SER A 26 11.90 17.97 6.48
C SER A 26 10.43 17.99 6.03
N ASN A 27 10.02 17.01 5.24
CA ASN A 27 8.63 16.82 4.82
C ASN A 27 7.76 16.11 5.89
N LEU A 28 8.32 15.65 7.01
CA LEU A 28 7.55 15.02 8.10
C LEU A 28 6.75 16.05 8.91
N ALA A 29 5.52 15.68 9.26
CA ALA A 29 4.64 16.46 10.11
C ALA A 29 4.02 15.60 11.22
N GLY A 30 3.58 16.27 12.30
CA GLY A 30 2.88 15.64 13.43
C GLY A 30 3.66 14.47 14.05
N ARG A 31 2.97 13.35 14.29
CA ARG A 31 3.53 12.14 14.92
C ARG A 31 4.75 11.56 14.20
N ALA A 32 4.80 11.69 12.88
CA ALA A 32 5.93 11.20 12.08
C ALA A 32 7.21 12.00 12.34
N LYS A 33 7.09 13.31 12.56
CA LYS A 33 8.23 14.17 12.91
C LYS A 33 8.76 13.85 14.30
N THR A 34 7.88 13.71 15.29
CA THR A 34 8.25 13.34 16.66
C THR A 34 8.93 11.97 16.72
N TRP A 35 8.42 10.99 15.98
CA TRP A 35 9.04 9.67 15.86
C TRP A 35 10.46 9.73 15.28
N ALA A 36 10.64 10.45 14.17
CA ALA A 36 11.95 10.55 13.53
C ALA A 36 13.00 11.26 14.42
N LEU A 37 12.57 12.28 15.17
CA LEU A 37 13.41 12.94 16.17
C LEU A 37 13.78 12.01 17.33
N GLY A 38 12.81 11.24 17.84
CA GLY A 38 13.05 10.25 18.89
C GLY A 38 14.10 9.22 18.50
N LEU A 39 14.04 8.71 17.26
CA LEU A 39 15.05 7.77 16.76
C LEU A 39 16.44 8.40 16.65
N LYS A 40 16.53 9.66 16.18
CA LYS A 40 17.80 10.39 16.08
C LYS A 40 18.45 10.72 17.42
N LEU A 41 17.66 10.91 18.47
CA LEU A 41 18.17 11.12 19.82
C LEU A 41 18.90 9.89 20.37
N HIS A 42 18.45 8.70 20.00
CA HIS A 42 19.08 7.44 20.41
C HIS A 42 20.24 7.04 19.50
N ASP A 43 20.13 7.33 18.21
CA ASP A 43 21.18 7.04 17.22
C ASP A 43 21.21 8.15 16.15
N PRO A 44 22.26 8.99 16.11
CA PRO A 44 22.42 10.03 15.10
C PRO A 44 22.37 9.51 13.66
N TYR A 45 22.72 8.23 13.44
CA TYR A 45 22.76 7.56 12.15
C TYR A 45 21.61 6.56 11.94
N ALA A 46 20.50 6.71 12.67
CA ALA A 46 19.34 5.80 12.65
C ALA A 46 18.74 5.53 11.25
N PHE A 47 19.04 6.37 10.27
CA PHE A 47 18.51 6.35 8.91
C PHE A 47 19.64 6.36 7.88
N GLY A 48 20.56 5.39 7.94
CA GLY A 48 21.76 5.33 7.07
C GLY A 48 21.51 5.27 5.55
N SER A 49 20.27 5.23 5.08
CA SER A 49 19.91 5.50 3.68
C SER A 49 18.43 5.88 3.54
N LEU A 50 18.06 6.45 2.39
CA LEU A 50 16.67 6.77 2.07
C LEU A 50 15.78 5.50 2.09
N GLU A 51 16.27 4.36 1.62
CA GLU A 51 15.51 3.11 1.61
C GLU A 51 15.26 2.58 3.02
N VAL A 52 16.26 2.65 3.91
CA VAL A 52 16.08 2.31 5.33
C VAL A 52 15.08 3.24 6.00
N PHE A 53 15.16 4.54 5.71
CA PHE A 53 14.22 5.54 6.21
C PHE A 53 12.78 5.21 5.79
N LYS A 54 12.54 4.95 4.50
CA LYS A 54 11.21 4.58 3.97
C LYS A 54 10.68 3.30 4.59
N SER A 55 11.53 2.28 4.70
CA SER A 55 11.14 0.98 5.27
C SER A 55 10.68 1.13 6.72
N ARG A 56 11.47 1.81 7.56
CA ARG A 56 11.11 2.08 8.96
C ARG A 56 9.85 2.94 9.08
N LEU A 57 9.69 3.94 8.21
CA LEU A 57 8.50 4.78 8.18
C LEU A 57 7.24 3.96 7.84
N ARG A 58 7.33 3.06 6.84
CA ARG A 58 6.24 2.12 6.53
C ARG A 58 5.95 1.21 7.72
N GLN A 59 6.94 0.51 8.27
CA GLN A 59 6.73 -0.38 9.42
C GLN A 59 6.07 0.30 10.63
N THR A 60 6.40 1.56 10.88
CA THR A 60 5.87 2.29 12.05
C THR A 60 4.46 2.82 11.82
N PHE A 61 4.17 3.32 10.62
CA PHE A 61 2.93 4.06 10.33
C PHE A 61 1.94 3.29 9.45
N GLU A 62 2.36 2.22 8.80
CA GLU A 62 1.48 1.30 8.11
C GLU A 62 0.75 0.45 9.16
N PRO A 63 -0.58 0.51 9.22
CA PRO A 63 -1.32 -0.25 10.22
C PRO A 63 -1.11 -1.75 9.95
N PRO A 64 -0.73 -2.57 10.95
CA PRO A 64 -0.74 -4.04 10.82
C PRO A 64 -2.12 -4.58 10.39
N ARG A 65 -3.17 -3.80 10.68
CA ARG A 65 -4.56 -4.08 10.31
C ARG A 65 -4.92 -3.70 8.87
N ALA A 66 -4.09 -2.92 8.18
CA ALA A 66 -4.36 -2.52 6.79
C ALA A 66 -4.22 -3.71 5.84
N GLU A 67 -3.22 -4.56 6.05
CA GLU A 67 -3.04 -5.78 5.24
C GLU A 67 -4.17 -6.78 5.49
N PHE A 68 -4.51 -7.06 6.75
CA PHE A 68 -5.62 -7.97 7.09
C PHE A 68 -6.97 -7.46 6.55
N ARG A 69 -7.21 -6.15 6.65
CA ARG A 69 -8.37 -5.49 6.05
C ARG A 69 -8.35 -5.65 4.53
N ALA A 70 -7.23 -5.36 3.87
CA ALA A 70 -7.10 -5.47 2.43
C ALA A 70 -7.37 -6.91 1.94
N ARG A 71 -6.86 -7.92 2.66
CA ARG A 71 -7.17 -9.33 2.40
C ARG A 71 -8.65 -9.65 2.56
N THR A 72 -9.25 -9.18 3.65
CA THR A 72 -10.67 -9.41 3.93
C THR A 72 -11.56 -8.74 2.88
N GLU A 73 -11.19 -7.52 2.45
CA GLU A 73 -11.90 -6.79 1.40
C GLU A 73 -11.71 -7.46 0.03
N LEU A 74 -10.50 -7.92 -0.29
CA LEU A 74 -10.21 -8.65 -1.53
C LEU A 74 -11.08 -9.91 -1.65
N LEU A 75 -11.18 -10.71 -0.58
CA LEU A 75 -12.02 -11.92 -0.56
C LEU A 75 -13.53 -11.64 -0.68
N LYS A 76 -13.97 -10.45 -0.28
CA LYS A 76 -15.38 -10.03 -0.37
C LYS A 76 -15.68 -9.24 -1.65
N LEU A 77 -14.66 -8.90 -2.43
CA LEU A 77 -14.81 -8.02 -3.57
C LEU A 77 -15.60 -8.72 -4.68
N LYS A 78 -16.65 -8.06 -5.16
CA LYS A 78 -17.42 -8.48 -6.33
C LYS A 78 -17.39 -7.37 -7.38
N GLN A 79 -17.41 -7.71 -8.65
CA GLN A 79 -17.47 -6.71 -9.73
C GLN A 79 -18.73 -5.85 -9.58
N GLY A 80 -19.90 -6.48 -9.40
CA GLY A 80 -21.19 -5.78 -9.32
C GLY A 80 -21.45 -4.99 -10.60
N LYS A 81 -21.95 -3.75 -10.47
CA LYS A 81 -22.20 -2.84 -11.61
C LYS A 81 -20.96 -2.09 -12.10
N ARG A 82 -19.78 -2.35 -11.53
CA ARG A 82 -18.53 -1.68 -11.93
C ARG A 82 -18.06 -2.23 -13.27
N ASP A 83 -17.49 -1.35 -14.09
CA ASP A 83 -16.78 -1.79 -15.28
C ASP A 83 -15.55 -2.64 -14.89
N VAL A 84 -15.11 -3.47 -15.82
CA VAL A 84 -14.01 -4.42 -15.59
C VAL A 84 -12.71 -3.68 -15.25
N HIS A 85 -12.48 -2.49 -15.82
CA HIS A 85 -11.27 -1.71 -15.54
C HIS A 85 -11.26 -1.18 -14.11
N ALA A 86 -12.36 -0.57 -13.65
CA ALA A 86 -12.51 -0.09 -12.28
C ALA A 86 -12.41 -1.24 -11.25
N TYR A 87 -12.98 -2.40 -11.57
CA TYR A 87 -12.86 -3.60 -10.75
C TYR A 87 -11.40 -4.10 -10.67
N ALA A 88 -10.71 -4.18 -11.81
CA ALA A 88 -9.30 -4.58 -11.87
C ALA A 88 -8.36 -3.57 -11.19
N GLN A 89 -8.66 -2.26 -11.26
CA GLN A 89 -7.92 -1.24 -10.50
C GLN A 89 -8.09 -1.41 -8.99
N HIS A 90 -9.30 -1.74 -8.53
CA HIS A 90 -9.57 -1.98 -7.11
C HIS A 90 -8.83 -3.21 -6.60
N ILE A 91 -8.81 -4.30 -7.36
CA ILE A 91 -8.02 -5.49 -7.03
C ILE A 91 -6.54 -5.14 -6.93
N ARG A 92 -5.98 -4.44 -7.94
CA ARG A 92 -4.58 -3.99 -7.90
C ARG A 92 -4.27 -3.12 -6.69
N HIS A 93 -5.17 -2.23 -6.30
CA HIS A 93 -5.01 -1.41 -5.11
C HIS A 93 -4.95 -2.28 -3.84
N LEU A 94 -5.89 -3.20 -3.65
CA LEU A 94 -5.92 -4.10 -2.50
C LEU A 94 -4.67 -5.00 -2.45
N THR A 95 -4.24 -5.53 -3.59
CA THR A 95 -2.98 -6.30 -3.69
C THR A 95 -1.77 -5.45 -3.33
N SER A 96 -1.73 -4.17 -3.72
CA SER A 96 -0.62 -3.27 -3.35
C SER A 96 -0.54 -2.97 -1.85
N CYS A 97 -1.67 -3.07 -1.13
CA CYS A 97 -1.71 -2.95 0.33
C CYS A 97 -1.27 -4.23 1.05
N ILE A 98 -1.10 -5.35 0.35
CA ILE A 98 -0.66 -6.63 0.89
C ILE A 98 0.84 -6.77 0.57
N SER A 99 1.68 -6.11 1.37
CA SER A 99 3.12 -5.97 1.08
C SER A 99 3.98 -7.08 1.70
N SER A 100 3.57 -7.68 2.83
CA SER A 100 4.44 -8.61 3.57
C SER A 100 4.38 -10.06 3.07
N ASN A 101 3.20 -10.53 2.64
CA ASN A 101 3.03 -11.83 2.00
C ASN A 101 2.04 -11.68 0.83
N PRO A 102 2.57 -11.43 -0.39
CA PRO A 102 1.75 -11.15 -1.56
C PRO A 102 0.88 -12.36 -1.90
N VAL A 103 -0.34 -12.09 -2.36
CA VAL A 103 -1.24 -13.14 -2.85
C VAL A 103 -0.69 -13.68 -4.16
N ASP A 104 -0.66 -14.99 -4.32
CA ASP A 104 -0.17 -15.61 -5.55
C ASP A 104 -1.07 -15.26 -6.74
N GLU A 105 -0.47 -15.19 -7.94
CA GLU A 105 -1.17 -14.77 -9.15
C GLU A 105 -2.36 -15.68 -9.48
N HIS A 106 -2.24 -16.99 -9.23
CA HIS A 106 -3.30 -17.95 -9.49
C HIS A 106 -4.52 -17.71 -8.58
N THR A 107 -4.30 -17.45 -7.30
CA THR A 107 -5.34 -17.06 -6.35
C THR A 107 -5.94 -15.70 -6.72
N LEU A 108 -5.13 -14.73 -7.16
CA LEU A 108 -5.64 -13.44 -7.61
C LEU A 108 -6.56 -13.57 -8.83
N VAL A 109 -6.18 -14.38 -9.82
CA VAL A 109 -7.01 -14.68 -10.99
C VAL A 109 -8.29 -15.40 -10.57
N SER A 110 -8.20 -16.36 -9.65
CA SER A 110 -9.37 -17.07 -9.12
C SER A 110 -10.36 -16.13 -8.42
N VAL A 111 -9.86 -15.24 -7.54
CA VAL A 111 -10.68 -14.22 -6.87
C VAL A 111 -11.29 -13.24 -7.88
N PHE A 112 -10.52 -12.82 -8.88
CA PHE A 112 -11.00 -11.94 -9.95
C PHE A 112 -12.18 -12.59 -10.68
N MET A 113 -12.00 -13.82 -11.16
CA MET A 113 -13.00 -14.59 -11.90
C MET A 113 -14.24 -14.91 -11.05
N GLN A 114 -14.04 -15.24 -9.77
CA GLN A 114 -15.13 -15.52 -8.85
C GLN A 114 -15.98 -14.27 -8.58
N GLY A 115 -15.36 -13.09 -8.47
CA GLY A 115 -16.08 -11.84 -8.26
C GLY A 115 -16.73 -11.26 -9.52
N SER A 116 -16.27 -11.64 -10.73
CA SER A 116 -16.93 -11.28 -12.01
C SER A 116 -18.13 -12.17 -12.33
N CYS A 117 -18.08 -13.46 -11.97
CA CYS A 117 -19.16 -14.42 -12.24
C CYS A 117 -20.36 -14.33 -11.28
N GLY A 118 -20.36 -13.38 -10.33
CA GLY A 118 -21.42 -13.21 -9.32
C GLY A 118 -22.80 -12.82 -9.86
N TRP A 119 -22.91 -12.43 -11.14
CA TRP A 119 -24.20 -12.16 -11.79
C TRP A 119 -24.96 -13.45 -12.14
N SER A 120 -24.28 -14.57 -12.42
CA SER A 120 -24.91 -15.76 -13.01
C SER A 120 -25.55 -16.71 -11.99
N ARG A 121 -25.51 -16.44 -10.68
CA ARG A 121 -26.07 -17.34 -9.64
C ARG A 121 -27.22 -16.75 -8.80
N GLN A 122 -27.57 -15.47 -8.94
CA GLN A 122 -28.65 -14.86 -8.14
C GLN A 122 -29.97 -14.65 -8.92
N ASP A 123 -30.01 -14.86 -10.24
CA ASP A 123 -31.17 -14.57 -11.09
C ASP A 123 -31.86 -15.83 -11.69
N SER A 124 -31.71 -17.02 -11.10
CA SER A 124 -32.56 -18.16 -11.51
C SER A 124 -33.92 -18.07 -10.82
N PRO A 125 -35.04 -17.94 -11.56
CA PRO A 125 -36.37 -18.04 -10.97
C PRO A 125 -36.57 -19.46 -10.44
N VAL A 126 -37.02 -19.58 -9.20
CA VAL A 126 -37.45 -20.85 -8.63
C VAL A 126 -38.73 -21.27 -9.37
N PRO A 127 -38.78 -22.44 -10.04
CA PRO A 127 -40.01 -22.90 -10.65
C PRO A 127 -41.03 -23.26 -9.56
N ALA A 128 -42.25 -22.76 -9.73
CA ALA A 128 -43.43 -23.12 -8.94
C ALA A 128 -44.00 -24.48 -9.37
#